data_AF-A0A2M9Q268-F1
#
_entry.id   AF-A0A2M9Q268-F1
#
_cell.length_a   1.000
_cell.length_b   1.000
_cell.length_c   1.000
_cell.angle_alpha   90.00
_cell.angle_beta   90.00
_cell.angle_gamma   90.00
#
_symmetry.space_group_name_H-M   'P 1'
#
loop_
_entity.id
_entity.type
_entity.pdbx_description
1 polymer ?
#
loop_
_entity_poly.entity_id
_entity_poly.type
_entity_poly.pdbx_seq_one_letter_code
_entity_poly.pdbx_strand_id
1 'polypeptide(L)'
;MPKTLADIKKSLDCHLGKRLQLKANGGRKKTVECAGILRETYRAIFVVELDQEDNTCKRVSYSYTDILTEAVEITFLDEAKAAIAK
;
A
#
# COMPACT_ATOMS: atom_id res chain seq x y z
N MET A 1 -7.91 0.06 14.01
CA MET A 1 -8.30 -0.08 12.59
C MET A 1 -9.11 1.14 12.17
N PRO A 2 -8.81 1.77 11.02
CA PRO A 2 -9.65 2.82 10.46
C PRO A 2 -11.07 2.27 10.25
N LYS A 3 -12.10 2.99 10.70
CA LYS A 3 -13.49 2.50 10.72
C LYS A 3 -14.23 2.78 9.40
N THR A 4 -13.66 3.61 8.52
CA THR A 4 -14.30 4.04 7.26
C THR A 4 -13.29 4.14 6.12
N LEU A 5 -13.77 4.09 4.87
CA LEU A 5 -12.95 4.35 3.68
C LEU A 5 -12.30 5.74 3.70
N ALA A 6 -12.96 6.72 4.32
CA ALA A 6 -12.42 8.08 4.46
C ALA A 6 -11.20 8.12 5.39
N ASP A 7 -11.21 7.34 6.48
CA ASP A 7 -10.07 7.24 7.39
C ASP A 7 -8.89 6.52 6.73
N ILE A 8 -9.16 5.46 5.95
CA ILE A 8 -8.14 4.76 5.15
C ILE A 8 -7.51 5.74 4.16
N LYS A 9 -8.32 6.49 3.41
CA LYS A 9 -7.82 7.48 2.46
C LYS A 9 -6.96 8.54 3.16
N LYS A 10 -7.43 9.14 4.26
CA LYS A 10 -6.68 10.15 5.02
C LYS A 10 -5.34 9.60 5.51
N SER A 11 -5.32 8.36 6.00
CA SER A 11 -4.09 7.70 6.41
C SER A 11 -3.09 7.58 5.25
N LEU A 12 -3.56 7.15 4.07
CA LEU A 12 -2.71 7.04 2.88
C LEU A 12 -2.25 8.41 2.37
N ASP A 13 -3.10 9.43 2.41
CA ASP A 13 -2.74 10.81 2.03
C ASP A 13 -1.55 11.31 2.87
N CYS A 14 -1.51 11.00 4.18
CA CYS A 14 -0.39 11.34 5.08
C CYS A 14 0.92 10.58 4.79
N HIS A 15 0.89 9.58 3.91
CA HIS A 15 2.03 8.73 3.57
C HIS A 15 2.40 8.81 2.08
N LEU A 16 1.87 9.79 1.34
CA LEU A 16 2.28 10.05 -0.04
C LEU A 16 3.80 10.24 -0.14
N GLY A 17 4.41 9.59 -1.14
CA GLY A 17 5.85 9.58 -1.38
C GLY A 17 6.64 8.61 -0.48
N LYS A 18 6.01 7.98 0.51
CA LYS A 18 6.70 7.04 1.40
C LYS A 18 6.79 5.64 0.81
N ARG A 19 7.83 4.93 1.22
CA ARG A 19 8.08 3.54 0.84
C ARG A 19 7.23 2.59 1.67
N LEU A 20 6.71 1.55 1.02
CA LEU A 20 5.84 0.55 1.63
C LEU A 20 6.13 -0.85 1.11
N GLN A 21 5.70 -1.82 1.89
CA GLN A 21 5.45 -3.20 1.47
C GLN A 21 3.96 -3.36 1.20
N LEU A 22 3.63 -4.01 0.09
CA LEU A 22 2.27 -4.32 -0.32
C LEU A 22 2.13 -5.83 -0.43
N LYS A 23 1.07 -6.36 0.17
CA LYS A 23 0.72 -7.78 0.12
C LYS A 23 -0.70 -7.91 -0.42
N ALA A 24 -0.86 -8.53 -1.59
CA ALA A 24 -2.15 -8.69 -2.26
C ALA A 24 -2.56 -10.17 -2.37
N ASN A 25 -3.82 -10.47 -2.04
CA ASN A 25 -4.39 -11.81 -2.09
C ASN A 25 -4.99 -12.07 -3.48
N GLY A 26 -4.22 -12.72 -4.34
CA GLY A 26 -4.56 -12.98 -5.74
C GLY A 26 -5.43 -14.23 -5.99
N GLY A 27 -6.00 -14.85 -4.97
CA GLY A 27 -6.92 -16.00 -5.08
C GLY A 27 -6.59 -17.19 -4.19
N ARG A 28 -6.90 -18.43 -4.63
CA ARG A 28 -7.00 -19.69 -3.85
C ARG A 28 -5.75 -20.23 -3.14
N LYS A 29 -4.68 -19.43 -2.97
CA LYS A 29 -3.47 -19.65 -2.13
C LYS A 29 -2.28 -18.77 -2.58
N LYS A 30 -2.51 -17.82 -3.48
CA LYS A 30 -1.43 -17.00 -4.05
C LYS A 30 -1.48 -15.60 -3.44
N THR A 31 -0.56 -15.36 -2.52
CA THR A 31 -0.27 -14.03 -2.01
C THR A 31 0.92 -13.48 -2.77
N VAL A 32 0.83 -12.25 -3.24
CA VAL A 32 1.91 -11.53 -3.90
C VAL A 32 2.41 -10.45 -2.97
N GLU A 33 3.71 -10.43 -2.69
CA GLU A 33 4.37 -9.40 -1.89
C GLU A 33 5.28 -8.56 -2.79
N CYS A 34 5.15 -7.25 -2.69
CA CYS A 34 5.90 -6.29 -3.51
C CYS A 34 6.32 -5.08 -2.67
N ALA A 35 7.50 -4.54 -2.96
CA ALA A 35 7.97 -3.26 -2.43
C ALA A 35 7.63 -2.13 -3.40
N GLY A 36 7.40 -0.92 -2.89
CA GLY A 36 7.20 0.24 -3.75
C GLY A 36 7.02 1.55 -2.99
N ILE A 37 6.62 2.58 -3.73
CA ILE A 37 6.36 3.93 -3.23
C ILE A 37 4.89 4.27 -3.47
N LEU A 38 4.19 4.76 -2.44
CA LEU A 38 2.86 5.35 -2.62
C LEU A 38 2.99 6.65 -3.41
N ARG A 39 2.54 6.67 -4.67
CA ARG A 39 2.71 7.84 -5.55
C ARG A 39 1.54 8.79 -5.48
N GLU A 40 0.32 8.27 -5.58
CA GLU A 40 -0.87 9.08 -5.80
C GLU A 40 -2.06 8.50 -5.05
N THR A 41 -2.96 9.36 -4.59
CA THR A 41 -4.25 9.01 -4.01
C THR A 41 -5.37 9.75 -4.73
N TYR A 42 -6.44 9.03 -5.05
CA TYR A 42 -7.61 9.55 -5.75
C TYR A 42 -8.87 9.31 -4.92
N ARG A 43 -10.05 9.66 -5.44
CA ARG A 43 -11.29 9.51 -4.68
C ARG A 43 -11.59 8.07 -4.26
N ALA A 44 -11.27 7.08 -5.10
CA ALA A 44 -11.64 5.68 -4.88
C ALA A 44 -10.45 4.71 -4.87
N ILE A 45 -9.29 5.15 -5.34
CA ILE A 45 -8.10 4.31 -5.52
C ILE A 45 -6.85 5.04 -5.06
N PHE A 46 -5.79 4.28 -4.84
CA PHE A 46 -4.43 4.78 -4.68
C PHE A 46 -3.49 4.05 -5.64
N VAL A 47 -2.36 4.68 -5.96
CA VAL A 47 -1.38 4.19 -6.93
C VAL A 47 -0.05 3.95 -6.23
N VAL A 48 0.48 2.76 -6.40
CA VAL A 48 1.82 2.37 -5.93
C VAL A 48 2.71 2.12 -7.14
N GLU A 49 3.89 2.71 -7.11
CA GLU A 49 4.96 2.40 -8.05
C GLU A 49 5.84 1.31 -7.46
N LEU A 50 5.89 0.15 -8.10
CA LEU A 50 6.61 -1.02 -7.60
C LEU A 50 8.09 -0.97 -7.97
N ASP A 51 8.93 -1.39 -7.03
CA ASP A 51 10.35 -1.62 -7.26
C ASP A 51 10.50 -2.84 -8.19
N GLN A 52 11.04 -2.65 -9.39
CA GLN A 52 11.45 -3.75 -10.27
C GLN A 52 12.93 -3.62 -10.61
N GLU A 53 13.62 -4.76 -10.69
CA GLU A 53 15.05 -4.82 -11.08
C GLU A 53 15.27 -4.46 -12.57
N ASP A 54 14.27 -4.66 -13.43
CA ASP A 54 14.39 -4.42 -14.88
C ASP A 54 13.73 -3.10 -15.32
N ASN A 55 14.31 -1.93 -14.98
CA ASN A 55 14.11 -0.57 -15.57
C ASN A 55 12.70 -0.12 -16.04
N THR A 56 11.64 -0.83 -15.65
CA THR A 56 10.25 -0.65 -16.08
C THR A 56 9.43 -0.53 -14.81
N CYS A 57 9.28 0.69 -14.30
CA CYS A 57 8.44 0.94 -13.13
C CYS A 57 6.99 0.51 -13.44
N LYS A 58 6.53 -0.61 -12.88
CA LYS A 58 5.11 -1.00 -12.96
C LYS A 58 4.36 -0.20 -11.91
N ARG A 59 3.33 0.51 -12.37
CA ARG A 59 2.35 1.14 -11.50
C ARG A 59 1.16 0.20 -11.33
N VAL A 60 0.76 0.00 -10.09
CA VAL A 60 -0.44 -0.74 -9.72
C VAL A 60 -1.38 0.17 -8.95
N SER A 61 -2.68 -0.05 -9.12
CA SER A 61 -3.71 0.69 -8.40
C SER A 61 -4.61 -0.27 -7.66
N TYR A 62 -4.96 0.09 -6.43
CA TYR A 62 -5.92 -0.62 -5.59
C TYR A 62 -6.93 0.34 -5.01
N SER A 63 -8.08 -0.19 -4.62
CA SER A 63 -9.15 0.56 -3.99
C SER A 63 -9.00 0.62 -2.47
N TYR A 64 -9.60 1.62 -1.83
CA TYR A 64 -9.67 1.66 -0.36
C TYR A 64 -10.48 0.51 0.22
N THR A 65 -11.42 -0.02 -0.56
CA THR A 65 -12.18 -1.23 -0.21
C THR A 65 -11.27 -2.45 -0.13
N ASP A 66 -10.23 -2.56 -0.96
CA ASP A 66 -9.30 -3.70 -0.90
C ASP A 66 -8.52 -3.75 0.42
N ILE A 67 -8.21 -2.59 1.00
CA ILE A 67 -7.61 -2.50 2.33
C ILE A 67 -8.65 -2.85 3.40
N LEU A 68 -9.88 -2.34 3.25
CA LEU A 68 -10.96 -2.59 4.20
C LEU A 68 -11.35 -4.07 4.28
N THR A 69 -11.28 -4.79 3.16
CA THR A 69 -11.63 -6.21 3.04
C THR A 69 -10.43 -7.15 3.13
N GLU A 70 -9.24 -6.62 3.50
CA GLU A 70 -8.00 -7.39 3.66
C GLU A 70 -7.55 -8.12 2.37
N ALA A 71 -8.07 -7.70 1.21
CA ALA A 71 -7.58 -8.16 -0.09
C ALA A 71 -6.17 -7.61 -0.36
N VAL A 72 -5.86 -6.43 0.20
CA VAL A 72 -4.55 -5.78 0.15
C VAL A 72 -4.16 -5.31 1.53
N GLU A 73 -2.96 -5.69 1.98
CA GLU A 73 -2.34 -5.20 3.19
C GLU A 73 -1.17 -4.28 2.83
N ILE A 74 -1.01 -3.17 3.55
CA ILE A 74 0.05 -2.17 3.33
C ILE A 74 0.80 -1.96 4.63
N THR A 75 2.13 -2.00 4.57
CA THR A 75 3.00 -1.67 5.69
C THR A 75 4.00 -0.59 5.27
N PHE A 76 3.96 0.57 5.92
CA PHE A 76 4.91 1.65 5.66
C PHE A 76 6.25 1.36 6.34
N LEU A 77 7.34 1.43 5.57
CA LEU A 77 8.69 1.11 6.05
C LEU A 77 9.26 2.17 7.01
N ASP A 78 8.73 3.39 6.96
CA ASP A 78 9.15 4.51 7.82
C ASP A 78 8.67 4.32 9.28
N GLU A 79 7.44 3.81 9.46
CA GLU A 79 6.91 3.52 10.80
C GLU A 79 7.57 2.27 11.42
N ALA A 80 8.00 1.32 10.60
CA ALA A 80 8.69 0.11 11.07
C ALA A 80 10.06 0.42 11.72
N LYS A 81 10.77 1.47 11.28
CA LYS A 81 12.01 1.91 11.94
C LYS A 81 11.77 2.56 13.30
N ALA A 82 10.62 3.21 13.51
CA ALA A 82 10.30 3.86 14.77
C ALA A 82 10.00 2.85 15.90
N ALA A 83 9.52 1.65 15.57
CA ALA A 83 9.21 0.60 16.55
C ALA A 83 10.42 -0.20 17.06
N ILE A 84 11.57 -0.14 16.37
CA ILE A 84 12.77 -0.92 16.70
C ILE A 84 13.79 -0.08 17.51
N ALA A 85 13.59 1.23 17.61
CA ALA A 85 14.53 2.16 18.26
C ALA A 85 14.15 2.54 19.71
N LYS A 86 13.35 1.74 20.41
CA LYS A 86 12.94 2.01 21.81
C LYS A 86 13.31 0.89 22.76
#